data_AF-A0A920RAY2-F1
#
_entry.id   AF-A0A920RAY2-F1
#
_cell.length_a   1.000
_cell.length_b   1.000
_cell.length_c   1.000
_cell.angle_alpha   90.00
_cell.angle_beta   90.00
_cell.angle_gamma   90.00
#
_symmetry.space_group_name_H-M   'P 1'
#
loop_
_entity.id
_entity.type
_entity.pdbx_description
1 polymer ?
#
loop_
_entity_poly.entity_id
_entity_poly.type
_entity_poly.pdbx_seq_one_letter_code
_entity_poly.pdbx_strand_id
1 'polypeptide(L)'
;MPKTGKRPCGGPNDRQGTTDTGWRYNPLFTVAWKAHSTAINLPSRLSLFALPKLSPGYLQTIQQVSEQTDVFLYTLNPSAVYWAQITSEKETLRATERDEEAINHYFDPGNTLLASAGRQQREYFDLLLDLEGQSIDCFSAPAETTLLGRIQSDVFQLQDRSPVPLSNPKDDSIQIQVCHSPLREIEVLHDRLLDLFERHPDLTPGDVAVLAPDIEIYATSIEAVFGAVEGSRYIPFSISDQSLLVTSALVNTFFSLITLHDSRLEANEIIDLLDHSAVHHRFGLDHSDLSQVYQWISDIGVSWGLDDTGLMSMDFPAGSVRTWRSAIERLLLGHALPAQDQFFMGRLAYPLHDTNQSRLVGHLVDFLEAIFNLQHLSRARTATAWGAELNRVLDQFVSPEDKQEDDLNRLREAIEATAIEATKAGYDREFDLSVFRLSLEQQLKQSASSPLLPAE
;
A
#
# COMPACT_ATOMS: atom_id res chain seq x y z
N MET A 1 36.57 41.73 -66.50
CA MET A 1 37.70 41.09 -65.77
C MET A 1 37.64 41.54 -64.32
N PRO A 2 37.93 40.70 -63.31
CA PRO A 2 36.95 39.77 -62.71
C PRO A 2 36.67 40.01 -61.20
N LYS A 3 35.70 39.23 -60.67
CA LYS A 3 35.56 38.66 -59.28
C LYS A 3 35.01 39.57 -58.14
N THR A 4 33.72 39.43 -57.76
CA THR A 4 33.13 38.60 -56.65
C THR A 4 33.56 39.05 -55.24
N GLY A 5 32.72 39.34 -54.24
CA GLY A 5 31.27 39.37 -54.08
C GLY A 5 30.91 39.37 -52.58
N LYS A 6 29.80 40.03 -52.18
CA LYS A 6 28.79 39.60 -51.17
C LYS A 6 27.87 40.77 -50.82
N ARG A 7 26.58 40.44 -50.69
CA ARG A 7 25.39 41.30 -50.66
C ARG A 7 25.25 42.07 -49.33
N PRO A 8 24.64 43.28 -49.34
CA PRO A 8 24.00 43.86 -48.16
C PRO A 8 22.46 43.74 -48.22
N CYS A 9 21.84 43.76 -47.05
CA CYS A 9 20.46 44.13 -46.74
C CYS A 9 19.33 43.15 -47.13
N GLY A 10 18.86 42.37 -46.16
CA GLY A 10 17.51 41.81 -46.11
C GLY A 10 16.72 42.46 -44.97
N GLY A 11 15.50 42.91 -45.26
CA GLY A 11 14.53 43.46 -44.32
C GLY A 11 13.90 42.39 -43.40
N PRO A 12 12.83 42.76 -42.66
CA PRO A 12 12.45 42.12 -41.41
C PRO A 12 11.91 40.71 -41.64
N ASN A 13 12.48 39.74 -40.93
CA ASN A 13 12.02 38.36 -40.95
C ASN A 13 11.17 38.11 -39.72
N ASP A 14 9.92 37.70 -39.97
CA ASP A 14 9.02 37.05 -39.02
C ASP A 14 9.78 36.06 -38.12
N ARG A 15 9.62 36.24 -36.80
CA ARG A 15 9.87 35.20 -35.82
C ARG A 15 8.64 35.09 -34.92
N GLN A 16 7.66 34.34 -35.42
CA GLN A 16 6.77 33.56 -34.56
C GLN A 16 7.65 32.61 -33.73
N GLY A 17 7.86 32.94 -32.47
CA GLY A 17 8.48 32.05 -31.49
C GLY A 17 7.43 31.05 -31.02
N THR A 18 7.51 29.83 -31.53
CA THR A 18 6.77 28.66 -31.07
C THR A 18 7.28 28.25 -29.68
N THR A 19 6.47 28.43 -28.64
CA THR A 19 6.59 27.66 -27.39
C THR A 19 5.86 26.34 -27.58
N ASP A 20 6.60 25.35 -28.05
CA ASP A 20 6.18 23.96 -28.24
C ASP A 20 6.11 23.27 -26.85
N THR A 21 5.02 23.47 -26.12
CA THR A 21 4.61 22.55 -25.04
C THR A 21 3.93 21.36 -25.71
N GLY A 22 4.70 20.29 -25.94
CA GLY A 22 4.37 19.15 -26.80
C GLY A 22 3.20 18.26 -26.37
N TRP A 23 1.99 18.81 -26.32
CA TRP A 23 0.73 18.06 -26.23
C TRP A 23 -0.21 18.55 -27.33
N ARG A 24 -0.16 17.88 -28.49
CA ARG A 24 -1.03 18.20 -29.61
C ARG A 24 -2.45 17.74 -29.28
N TYR A 25 -3.42 18.65 -29.42
CA TYR A 25 -4.84 18.37 -29.64
C TYR A 25 -5.01 17.02 -30.35
N ASN A 26 -5.80 16.10 -29.77
CA ASN A 26 -6.03 14.79 -30.36
C ASN A 26 -7.33 14.80 -31.17
N PRO A 27 -7.29 15.18 -32.47
CA PRO A 27 -8.49 15.27 -33.30
C PRO A 27 -9.19 13.92 -33.46
N LEU A 28 -8.46 12.81 -33.31
CA LEU A 28 -9.03 11.47 -33.45
C LEU A 28 -9.98 11.15 -32.30
N PHE A 29 -9.68 11.60 -31.07
CA PHE A 29 -10.59 11.46 -29.94
C PHE A 29 -11.87 12.27 -30.17
N THR A 30 -11.76 13.54 -30.57
CA THR A 30 -12.93 14.39 -30.82
C THR A 30 -13.82 13.83 -31.93
N VAL A 31 -13.22 13.31 -33.01
CA VAL A 31 -13.95 12.65 -34.11
C VAL A 31 -14.63 11.36 -33.63
N ALA A 32 -13.93 10.53 -32.83
CA ALA A 32 -14.51 9.32 -32.27
C ALA A 32 -15.63 9.60 -31.26
N TRP A 33 -15.47 10.61 -30.40
CA TRP A 33 -16.47 11.07 -29.43
C TRP A 33 -17.71 11.60 -30.15
N LYS A 34 -17.56 12.46 -31.16
CA LYS A 34 -18.71 12.94 -31.95
C LYS A 34 -19.41 11.82 -32.72
N ALA A 35 -18.66 10.80 -33.16
CA ALA A 35 -19.23 9.63 -33.84
C ALA A 35 -19.99 8.66 -32.92
N HIS A 36 -19.62 8.58 -31.63
CA HIS A 36 -20.15 7.56 -30.70
C HIS A 36 -20.92 8.12 -29.50
N SER A 37 -20.85 9.42 -29.20
CA SER A 37 -21.49 10.02 -28.02
C SER A 37 -23.02 9.91 -28.05
N THR A 38 -23.64 9.89 -29.22
CA THR A 38 -25.07 9.64 -29.38
C THR A 38 -25.50 8.21 -29.03
N ALA A 39 -24.56 7.27 -28.92
CA ALA A 39 -24.82 5.89 -28.49
C ALA A 39 -24.57 5.66 -26.99
N ILE A 40 -24.02 6.64 -26.27
CA ILE A 40 -23.67 6.52 -24.86
C ILE A 40 -24.73 7.25 -24.04
N ASN A 41 -25.43 6.51 -23.17
CA ASN A 41 -26.39 7.11 -22.25
C ASN A 41 -25.64 7.73 -21.07
N LEU A 42 -25.29 9.01 -21.18
CA LEU A 42 -24.61 9.76 -20.12
C LEU A 42 -25.59 10.17 -19.00
N PRO A 43 -25.11 10.27 -17.75
CA PRO A 43 -25.94 10.81 -16.67
C PRO A 43 -26.32 12.27 -16.96
N SER A 44 -27.43 12.72 -16.39
CA SER A 44 -27.88 14.11 -16.53
C SER A 44 -26.95 15.12 -15.85
N ARG A 45 -26.21 14.68 -14.82
CA ARG A 45 -25.27 15.50 -14.06
C ARG A 45 -24.06 14.69 -13.63
N LEU A 46 -22.89 15.31 -13.72
CA LEU A 46 -21.62 14.84 -13.17
C LEU A 46 -21.11 15.85 -12.14
N SER A 47 -20.68 15.38 -10.97
CA SER A 47 -20.11 16.23 -9.92
C SER A 47 -18.81 15.63 -9.43
N LEU A 48 -17.73 16.40 -9.58
CA LEU A 48 -16.35 15.96 -9.36
C LEU A 48 -15.76 16.79 -8.23
N PHE A 49 -15.34 16.15 -7.13
CA PHE A 49 -14.86 16.83 -5.93
C PHE A 49 -13.35 16.65 -5.72
N ALA A 50 -12.67 17.77 -5.45
CA ALA A 50 -11.29 17.84 -4.95
C ALA A 50 -10.27 16.94 -5.71
N LEU A 51 -10.35 16.91 -7.04
CA LEU A 51 -9.46 16.07 -7.85
C LEU A 51 -8.00 16.57 -7.77
N PRO A 52 -7.05 15.75 -7.26
CA PRO A 52 -5.72 16.22 -6.88
C PRO A 52 -4.79 16.52 -8.07
N LYS A 53 -5.12 16.02 -9.26
CA LYS A 53 -4.53 16.40 -10.55
C LYS A 53 -5.29 15.70 -11.68
N LEU A 54 -5.75 16.46 -12.67
CA LEU A 54 -6.19 15.88 -13.94
C LEU A 54 -5.18 16.21 -15.03
N SER A 55 -4.89 15.23 -15.89
CA SER A 55 -4.09 15.50 -17.09
C SER A 55 -4.89 16.38 -18.06
N PRO A 56 -4.24 17.16 -18.93
CA PRO A 56 -4.92 17.96 -19.94
C PRO A 56 -5.88 17.13 -20.81
N GLY A 57 -5.55 15.86 -21.11
CA GLY A 57 -6.43 14.97 -21.87
C GLY A 57 -7.72 14.62 -21.13
N TYR A 58 -7.68 14.44 -19.81
CA TYR A 58 -8.90 14.24 -19.01
C TYR A 58 -9.74 15.51 -18.96
N LEU A 59 -9.12 16.68 -18.82
CA LEU A 59 -9.83 17.95 -18.83
C LEU A 59 -10.52 18.22 -20.17
N GLN A 60 -9.84 17.95 -21.29
CA GLN A 60 -10.45 18.01 -22.63
C GLN A 60 -11.63 17.05 -22.76
N THR A 61 -11.51 15.83 -22.21
CA THR A 61 -12.61 14.86 -22.21
C THR A 61 -13.80 15.38 -21.42
N ILE A 62 -13.56 15.94 -20.23
CA ILE A 62 -14.59 16.55 -19.40
C ILE A 62 -15.29 17.70 -20.15
N GLN A 63 -14.54 18.55 -20.84
CA GLN A 63 -15.10 19.64 -21.66
C GLN A 63 -15.97 19.11 -22.82
N GLN A 64 -15.61 17.98 -23.42
CA GLN A 64 -16.42 17.34 -24.46
C GLN A 64 -17.68 16.66 -23.88
N VAL A 65 -17.59 16.11 -22.66
CA VAL A 65 -18.75 15.57 -21.92
C VAL A 65 -19.70 16.70 -21.52
N SER A 66 -19.19 17.89 -21.19
CA SER A 66 -20.03 19.03 -20.81
C SER A 66 -20.90 19.57 -21.94
N GLU A 67 -20.69 19.16 -23.19
CA GLU A 67 -21.59 19.47 -24.31
C GLU A 67 -22.95 18.75 -24.18
N GLN A 68 -23.04 17.66 -23.39
CA GLN A 68 -24.24 16.80 -23.29
C GLN A 68 -24.72 16.56 -21.85
N THR A 69 -23.86 16.80 -20.85
CA THR A 69 -24.15 16.59 -19.42
C THR A 69 -23.73 17.81 -18.62
N ASP A 70 -24.49 18.17 -17.58
CA ASP A 70 -24.06 19.21 -16.65
C ASP A 70 -22.89 18.72 -15.80
N VAL A 71 -21.69 19.28 -16.01
CA VAL A 71 -20.48 18.93 -15.24
C VAL A 71 -20.17 20.03 -14.23
N PHE A 72 -20.10 19.66 -12.96
CA PHE A 72 -19.64 20.52 -11.86
C PHE A 72 -18.29 20.03 -11.34
N LEU A 73 -17.29 20.90 -11.40
CA LEU A 73 -15.96 20.65 -10.84
C LEU A 73 -15.80 21.48 -9.57
N TYR A 74 -15.69 20.81 -8.42
CA TYR A 74 -15.47 21.43 -7.12
C TYR A 74 -13.99 21.34 -6.75
N THR A 75 -13.28 22.47 -6.85
CA THR A 75 -11.83 22.54 -6.63
C THR A 75 -11.52 23.31 -5.36
N LEU A 76 -10.52 22.81 -4.61
CA LEU A 76 -9.97 23.54 -3.46
C LEU A 76 -8.92 24.51 -3.97
N ASN A 77 -9.20 25.80 -3.81
CA ASN A 77 -8.28 26.88 -4.16
C ASN A 77 -7.86 27.63 -2.88
N PRO A 78 -6.56 27.66 -2.53
CA PRO A 78 -6.08 28.28 -1.30
C PRO A 78 -6.09 29.82 -1.32
N SER A 79 -6.20 30.44 -2.50
CA SER A 79 -6.09 31.89 -2.68
C SER A 79 -7.24 32.44 -3.50
N ALA A 80 -7.77 33.61 -3.10
CA ALA A 80 -8.72 34.38 -3.91
C ALA A 80 -8.02 35.25 -4.97
N VAL A 81 -6.70 35.44 -4.84
CA VAL A 81 -5.87 36.14 -5.81
C VAL A 81 -5.29 35.15 -6.81
N TYR A 82 -5.22 35.53 -8.08
CA TYR A 82 -4.58 34.73 -9.13
C TYR A 82 -3.12 34.43 -8.79
N TRP A 83 -2.75 33.15 -8.79
CA TRP A 83 -1.45 32.68 -8.28
C TRP A 83 -0.76 31.66 -9.19
N ALA A 84 -1.26 31.43 -10.41
CA ALA A 84 -0.67 30.47 -11.34
C ALA A 84 0.77 30.82 -11.78
N GLN A 85 1.17 32.08 -11.61
CA GLN A 85 2.47 32.62 -12.06
C GLN A 85 3.46 32.93 -10.92
N ILE A 86 3.11 32.67 -9.66
CA ILE A 86 4.04 32.89 -8.54
C ILE A 86 5.26 31.99 -8.70
N THR A 87 6.45 32.44 -8.29
CA THR A 87 7.68 31.66 -8.42
C THR A 87 8.39 31.49 -7.08
N SER A 88 8.94 30.30 -6.84
CA SER A 88 9.72 30.04 -5.61
C SER A 88 11.16 30.53 -5.73
N GLU A 89 11.80 30.86 -4.60
CA GLU A 89 13.20 31.31 -4.56
C GLU A 89 14.19 30.31 -5.21
N LYS A 90 13.91 29.00 -5.12
CA LYS A 90 14.72 27.98 -5.80
C LYS A 90 14.55 28.01 -7.33
N GLU A 91 13.35 28.35 -7.82
CA GLU A 91 13.07 28.48 -9.25
C GLU A 91 13.71 29.77 -9.80
N THR A 92 13.67 30.86 -9.04
CA THR A 92 14.31 32.13 -9.43
C THR A 92 15.82 31.98 -9.55
N LEU A 93 16.48 31.36 -8.55
CA LEU A 93 17.93 31.10 -8.58
C LEU A 93 18.37 30.27 -9.81
N ARG A 94 17.60 29.25 -10.17
CA ARG A 94 17.86 28.42 -11.36
C ARG A 94 17.63 29.16 -12.68
N ALA A 95 16.70 30.11 -12.71
CA ALA A 95 16.46 30.94 -13.88
C ALA A 95 17.58 31.98 -14.06
N THR A 96 18.07 32.58 -12.97
CA THR A 96 19.19 33.52 -13.00
C THR A 96 20.52 32.89 -13.42
N GLU A 97 20.74 31.60 -13.17
CA GLU A 97 21.90 30.87 -13.71
C GLU A 97 21.83 30.69 -15.24
N ARG A 98 20.65 30.82 -15.85
CA ARG A 98 20.42 30.60 -17.29
C ARG A 98 20.34 31.88 -18.08
N ASP A 99 19.84 32.98 -17.51
CA ASP A 99 19.73 34.28 -18.18
C ASP A 99 19.62 35.44 -17.17
N GLU A 100 20.58 36.36 -17.17
CA GLU A 100 20.62 37.51 -16.24
C GLU A 100 19.59 38.61 -16.59
N GLU A 101 19.08 38.66 -17.83
CA GLU A 101 18.14 39.69 -18.27
C GLU A 101 16.66 39.37 -17.98
N ALA A 102 16.35 38.15 -17.55
CA ALA A 102 14.97 37.73 -17.20
C ALA A 102 14.42 38.40 -15.92
N ILE A 103 15.28 39.11 -15.17
CA ILE A 103 15.07 39.61 -13.80
C ILE A 103 13.93 40.61 -13.62
N ASN A 104 13.52 41.37 -14.65
CA ASN A 104 12.69 42.57 -14.44
C ASN A 104 11.21 42.49 -14.84
N HIS A 105 10.73 41.44 -15.51
CA HIS A 105 9.38 41.46 -16.10
C HIS A 105 8.40 40.35 -15.66
N TYR A 106 8.83 39.35 -14.88
CA TYR A 106 7.99 38.17 -14.60
C TYR A 106 7.94 37.70 -13.14
N PHE A 107 8.56 38.41 -12.20
CA PHE A 107 8.63 37.93 -10.82
C PHE A 107 7.55 38.55 -9.95
N ASP A 108 6.46 37.80 -9.76
CA ASP A 108 5.56 37.97 -8.63
C ASP A 108 5.97 36.98 -7.52
N PRO A 109 6.60 37.46 -6.42
CA PRO A 109 6.99 36.58 -5.32
C PRO A 109 5.76 36.02 -4.57
N GLY A 110 4.61 36.70 -4.63
CA GLY A 110 3.39 36.29 -3.93
C GLY A 110 3.62 35.90 -2.46
N ASN A 111 3.05 34.75 -2.07
CA ASN A 111 3.30 34.11 -0.78
C ASN A 111 4.36 33.00 -0.92
N THR A 112 5.43 33.06 -0.13
CA THR A 112 6.57 32.12 -0.23
C THR A 112 6.18 30.66 0.08
N LEU A 113 5.26 30.44 1.02
CA LEU A 113 4.80 29.10 1.37
C LEU A 113 4.03 28.47 0.20
N LEU A 114 3.10 29.22 -0.40
CA LEU A 114 2.34 28.75 -1.54
C LEU A 114 3.23 28.54 -2.77
N ALA A 115 4.23 29.41 -2.99
CA ALA A 115 5.18 29.24 -4.10
C ALA A 115 6.02 27.96 -3.98
N SER A 116 6.41 27.58 -2.75
CA SER A 116 7.27 26.40 -2.52
C SER A 116 6.49 25.09 -2.43
N ALA A 117 5.34 25.07 -1.76
CA ALA A 117 4.54 23.85 -1.53
C ALA A 117 3.42 23.66 -2.57
N GLY A 118 2.98 24.75 -3.23
CA GLY A 118 1.81 24.76 -4.11
C GLY A 118 2.09 24.40 -5.57
N ARG A 119 3.31 24.01 -5.95
CA ARG A 119 3.70 23.82 -7.36
C ARG A 119 2.75 22.91 -8.15
N GLN A 120 2.38 21.76 -7.59
CA GLN A 120 1.48 20.81 -8.25
C GLN A 120 0.10 21.43 -8.50
N GLN A 121 -0.43 22.12 -7.49
CA GLN A 121 -1.76 22.74 -7.55
C GLN A 121 -1.75 24.00 -8.44
N ARG A 122 -0.62 24.71 -8.53
CA ARG A 122 -0.38 25.83 -9.45
C ARG A 122 -0.53 25.39 -10.91
N GLU A 123 0.15 24.31 -11.29
CA GLU A 123 0.07 23.72 -12.64
C GLU A 123 -1.36 23.26 -12.96
N TYR A 124 -2.07 22.67 -11.99
CA TYR A 124 -3.44 22.23 -12.19
C TYR A 124 -4.42 23.41 -12.31
N PHE A 125 -4.26 24.44 -11.48
CA PHE A 125 -5.10 25.64 -11.51
C PHE A 125 -4.97 26.38 -12.84
N ASP A 126 -3.76 26.50 -13.39
CA ASP A 126 -3.52 27.08 -14.71
C ASP A 126 -4.32 26.35 -15.81
N LEU A 127 -4.28 25.01 -15.80
CA LEU A 127 -5.05 24.18 -16.74
C LEU A 127 -6.57 24.32 -16.58
N LEU A 128 -7.06 24.63 -15.37
CA LEU A 128 -8.48 24.87 -15.14
C LEU A 128 -8.95 26.21 -15.70
N LEU A 129 -8.10 27.23 -15.66
CA LEU A 129 -8.40 28.54 -16.22
C LEU A 129 -8.48 28.53 -17.75
N ASP A 130 -7.77 27.61 -18.39
CA ASP A 130 -7.85 27.37 -19.83
C ASP A 130 -9.17 26.72 -20.28
N LEU A 131 -10.00 26.23 -19.34
CA LEU A 131 -11.28 25.63 -19.68
C LEU A 131 -12.33 26.70 -19.96
N GLU A 132 -13.16 26.45 -20.98
CA GLU A 132 -14.29 27.31 -21.35
C GLU A 132 -15.51 27.09 -20.43
N GLY A 133 -15.28 27.10 -19.11
CA GLY A 133 -16.29 26.90 -18.07
C GLY A 133 -16.66 28.19 -17.34
N GLN A 134 -17.81 28.19 -16.67
CA GLN A 134 -18.14 29.25 -15.72
C GLN A 134 -17.46 28.96 -14.37
N SER A 135 -16.56 29.86 -13.95
CA SER A 135 -16.01 29.82 -12.58
C SER A 135 -16.94 30.53 -11.62
N ILE A 136 -17.18 29.92 -10.46
CA ILE A 136 -17.91 30.53 -9.34
C ILE A 136 -16.99 30.51 -8.14
N ASP A 137 -16.64 31.71 -7.67
CA ASP A 137 -15.73 31.89 -6.54
C ASP A 137 -16.49 31.76 -5.22
N CYS A 138 -16.21 30.70 -4.47
CA CYS A 138 -16.84 30.37 -3.19
C CYS A 138 -15.83 30.46 -2.03
N PHE A 139 -15.18 31.61 -1.89
CA PHE A 139 -14.15 31.82 -0.87
C PHE A 139 -14.73 32.28 0.48
N SER A 140 -14.12 31.83 1.57
CA SER A 140 -14.32 32.38 2.91
C SER A 140 -12.99 32.91 3.43
N ALA A 141 -12.94 34.19 3.80
CA ALA A 141 -11.73 34.80 4.33
C ALA A 141 -11.38 34.20 5.72
N PRO A 142 -10.12 33.77 5.96
CA PRO A 142 -9.69 33.28 7.27
C PRO A 142 -9.69 34.39 8.34
N ALA A 143 -9.95 34.01 9.59
CA ALA A 143 -9.85 34.93 10.73
C ALA A 143 -8.39 35.08 11.19
N GLU A 144 -7.88 36.31 11.34
CA GLU A 144 -6.48 36.58 11.73
C GLU A 144 -6.22 36.56 13.25
N THR A 145 -7.05 35.85 14.02
CA THR A 145 -7.00 35.84 15.48
C THR A 145 -5.88 34.95 16.03
N THR A 146 -5.47 33.94 15.27
CA THR A 146 -4.40 32.99 15.63
C THR A 146 -3.25 33.05 14.62
N LEU A 147 -2.11 32.48 14.96
CA LEU A 147 -0.95 32.29 14.11
C LEU A 147 -1.32 31.45 12.89
N LEU A 148 -2.05 30.35 13.09
CA LEU A 148 -2.60 29.56 11.98
C LEU A 148 -3.49 30.42 11.07
N GLY A 149 -4.42 31.18 11.64
CA GLY A 149 -5.33 32.04 10.89
C GLY A 149 -4.63 33.16 10.12
N ARG A 150 -3.54 33.72 10.66
CA ARG A 150 -2.69 34.69 9.95
C ARG A 150 -1.98 34.06 8.76
N ILE A 151 -1.36 32.89 8.94
CA ILE A 151 -0.71 32.18 7.83
C ILE A 151 -1.73 31.82 6.75
N GLN A 152 -2.92 31.34 7.13
CA GLN A 152 -4.01 31.07 6.19
C GLN A 152 -4.45 32.34 5.45
N SER A 153 -4.57 33.48 6.14
CA SER A 153 -4.90 34.77 5.52
C SER A 153 -3.81 35.25 4.57
N ASP A 154 -2.54 35.07 4.91
CA ASP A 154 -1.40 35.45 4.07
C ASP A 154 -1.33 34.62 2.78
N VAL A 155 -1.60 33.32 2.87
CA VAL A 155 -1.79 32.43 1.71
C VAL A 155 -3.01 32.87 0.89
N PHE A 156 -4.13 33.18 1.57
CA PHE A 156 -5.38 33.58 0.93
C PHE A 156 -5.28 34.89 0.13
N GLN A 157 -4.53 35.86 0.66
CA GLN A 157 -4.28 37.18 0.07
C GLN A 157 -3.05 37.19 -0.85
N LEU A 158 -2.34 36.06 -0.97
CA LEU A 158 -1.12 35.91 -1.76
C LEU A 158 -0.02 36.91 -1.39
N GLN A 159 0.21 37.12 -0.10
CA GLN A 159 1.21 38.07 0.40
C GLN A 159 2.12 37.44 1.44
N ASP A 160 3.36 37.91 1.51
CA ASP A 160 4.24 37.67 2.65
C ASP A 160 4.14 38.82 3.64
N ARG A 161 3.85 38.48 4.90
CA ARG A 161 3.71 39.47 5.97
C ARG A 161 5.08 39.83 6.52
N SER A 162 5.30 41.12 6.78
CA SER A 162 6.45 41.55 7.58
C SER A 162 6.34 40.99 9.00
N PRO A 163 7.45 40.78 9.73
CA PRO A 163 7.41 40.23 11.08
C PRO A 163 6.61 41.15 12.03
N VAL A 164 5.40 40.74 12.41
CA VAL A 164 4.54 41.45 13.36
C VAL A 164 4.36 40.58 14.61
N PRO A 165 4.45 41.14 15.83
CA PRO A 165 4.18 40.39 17.05
C PRO A 165 2.80 39.70 17.03
N LEU A 166 2.72 38.53 17.66
CA LEU A 166 1.44 37.84 17.86
C LEU A 166 0.52 38.69 18.74
N SER A 167 -0.76 38.77 18.38
CA SER A 167 -1.76 39.45 19.21
C SER A 167 -2.00 38.71 20.54
N ASN A 168 -1.84 37.38 20.54
CA ASN A 168 -1.94 36.54 21.73
C ASN A 168 -0.63 35.75 21.93
N PRO A 169 0.13 36.02 23.01
CA PRO A 169 1.36 35.28 23.31
C PRO A 169 1.12 33.84 23.82
N LYS A 170 -0.13 33.44 24.11
CA LYS A 170 -0.52 32.07 24.49
C LYS A 170 -1.18 31.29 23.36
N ASP A 171 -0.97 31.72 22.12
CA ASP A 171 -1.51 31.03 20.96
C ASP A 171 -0.84 29.66 20.78
N ASP A 172 -1.68 28.63 20.68
CA ASP A 172 -1.29 27.24 20.64
C ASP A 172 -1.74 26.55 19.33
N SER A 173 -2.16 27.33 18.32
CA SER A 173 -2.65 26.87 17.02
C SER A 173 -1.61 26.21 16.12
N ILE A 174 -0.33 26.57 16.26
CA ILE A 174 0.79 25.90 15.60
C ILE A 174 1.88 25.66 16.64
N GLN A 175 2.34 24.42 16.72
CA GLN A 175 3.36 24.00 17.68
C GLN A 175 4.41 23.14 17.00
N ILE A 176 5.65 23.29 17.46
CA ILE A 176 6.78 22.48 17.02
C ILE A 176 7.31 21.77 18.26
N GLN A 177 7.26 20.44 18.23
CA GLN A 177 7.75 19.57 19.29
C GLN A 177 8.98 18.81 18.79
N VAL A 178 10.03 18.74 19.60
CA VAL A 178 11.24 18.00 19.28
C VAL A 178 11.36 16.85 20.27
N CYS A 179 11.34 15.63 19.76
CA CYS A 179 11.43 14.40 20.54
C CYS A 179 12.63 13.56 20.08
N HIS A 180 12.99 12.54 20.86
CA HIS A 180 14.18 11.72 20.61
C HIS A 180 13.89 10.33 20.06
N SER A 181 12.62 9.92 19.94
CA SER A 181 12.21 8.63 19.40
C SER A 181 10.72 8.62 19.00
N PRO A 182 10.30 7.74 18.08
CA PRO A 182 8.90 7.59 17.69
C PRO A 182 7.96 7.34 18.88
N LEU A 183 8.35 6.47 19.83
CA LEU A 183 7.57 6.22 21.03
C LEU A 183 7.34 7.52 21.83
N ARG A 184 8.39 8.33 22.01
CA ARG A 184 8.27 9.60 22.75
C ARG A 184 7.42 10.63 21.99
N GLU A 185 7.50 10.65 20.66
CA GLU A 185 6.63 11.50 19.83
C GLU A 185 5.16 11.18 20.04
N ILE A 186 4.80 9.89 20.03
CA ILE A 186 3.44 9.43 20.24
C ILE A 186 2.96 9.68 21.68
N GLU A 187 3.80 9.48 22.70
CA GLU A 187 3.48 9.84 24.09
C GLU A 187 3.14 11.33 24.24
N VAL A 188 4.00 12.20 23.66
CA VAL A 188 3.81 13.65 23.70
C VAL A 188 2.55 14.06 22.93
N LEU A 189 2.29 13.43 21.78
CA LEU A 189 1.07 13.63 21.01
C LEU A 189 -0.18 13.26 21.83
N HIS A 190 -0.17 12.08 22.45
CA HIS A 190 -1.30 11.61 23.26
C HIS A 190 -1.61 12.56 24.42
N ASP A 191 -0.60 12.97 25.18
CA ASP A 191 -0.79 13.94 26.28
C ASP A 191 -1.26 15.31 25.76
N ARG A 192 -0.83 15.72 24.55
CA ARG A 192 -1.29 16.97 23.94
C ARG A 192 -2.75 16.90 23.50
N LEU A 193 -3.18 15.77 22.94
CA LEU A 193 -4.58 15.56 22.54
C LEU A 193 -5.49 15.54 23.77
N LEU A 194 -5.08 14.89 24.87
CA LEU A 194 -5.84 14.94 26.13
C LEU A 194 -6.05 16.37 26.63
N ASP A 195 -4.99 17.17 26.66
CA ASP A 195 -5.07 18.59 27.06
C ASP A 195 -5.93 19.42 26.10
N LEU A 196 -5.92 19.10 24.79
CA LEU A 196 -6.81 19.75 23.82
C LEU A 196 -8.28 19.38 24.04
N PHE A 197 -8.60 18.11 24.27
CA PHE A 197 -9.97 17.67 24.56
C PHE A 197 -10.49 18.24 25.89
N GLU A 198 -9.62 18.42 26.90
CA GLU A 198 -10.01 19.04 28.17
C GLU A 198 -10.28 20.55 28.02
N ARG A 199 -9.48 21.25 27.19
CA ARG A 199 -9.65 22.70 26.95
C ARG A 199 -10.76 23.04 25.96
N HIS A 200 -11.09 22.14 25.04
CA HIS A 200 -12.07 22.35 23.98
C HIS A 200 -13.12 21.24 23.97
N PRO A 201 -14.24 21.39 24.73
CA PRO A 201 -15.28 20.37 24.82
C PRO A 201 -15.99 20.04 23.51
N ASP A 202 -15.94 20.94 22.53
CA ASP A 202 -16.56 20.75 21.21
C ASP A 202 -15.66 19.92 20.27
N LEU A 203 -14.39 19.68 20.63
CA LEU A 203 -13.45 18.91 19.82
C LEU A 203 -13.66 17.42 20.05
N THR A 204 -13.97 16.69 18.98
CA THR A 204 -14.11 15.23 19.04
C THR A 204 -12.88 14.53 18.45
N PRO A 205 -12.61 13.27 18.80
CA PRO A 205 -11.53 12.50 18.16
C PRO A 205 -11.67 12.39 16.63
N GLY A 206 -12.90 12.46 16.10
CA GLY A 206 -13.16 12.44 14.65
C GLY A 206 -12.68 13.71 13.91
N ASP A 207 -12.44 14.80 14.63
CA ASP A 207 -11.91 16.05 14.08
C ASP A 207 -10.37 16.06 13.99
N VAL A 208 -9.71 14.99 14.44
CA VAL A 208 -8.25 14.90 14.53
C VAL A 208 -7.70 13.95 13.48
N ALA A 209 -6.76 14.43 12.67
CA ALA A 209 -5.98 13.61 11.75
C ALA A 209 -4.49 13.65 12.14
N VAL A 210 -3.85 12.48 12.22
CA VAL A 210 -2.42 12.34 12.48
C VAL A 210 -1.76 11.77 11.23
N LEU A 211 -0.83 12.53 10.65
CA LEU A 211 -0.15 12.16 9.40
C LEU A 211 1.32 11.85 9.70
N ALA A 212 1.80 10.70 9.22
CA ALA A 212 3.20 10.29 9.28
C ALA A 212 3.71 9.96 7.87
N PRO A 213 4.99 10.24 7.53
CA PRO A 213 5.54 9.87 6.23
C PRO A 213 5.53 8.36 5.97
N ASP A 214 5.68 7.56 7.03
CA ASP A 214 5.59 6.11 7.01
C ASP A 214 4.91 5.68 8.31
N ILE A 215 3.64 5.25 8.20
CA ILE A 215 2.83 4.88 9.36
C ILE A 215 3.26 3.55 9.97
N GLU A 216 3.93 2.67 9.20
CA GLU A 216 4.36 1.35 9.66
C GLU A 216 5.43 1.48 10.75
N ILE A 217 6.30 2.48 10.65
CA ILE A 217 7.31 2.81 11.69
C ILE A 217 6.66 3.17 13.02
N TYR A 218 5.48 3.80 12.98
CA TYR A 218 4.79 4.30 14.17
C TYR A 218 3.75 3.33 14.73
N ALA A 219 3.28 2.35 13.95
CA ALA A 219 2.17 1.47 14.31
C ALA A 219 2.30 0.85 15.72
N THR A 220 3.42 0.18 16.01
CA THR A 220 3.67 -0.41 17.35
C THR A 220 3.71 0.63 18.46
N SER A 221 4.24 1.82 18.19
CA SER A 221 4.29 2.90 19.18
C SER A 221 2.90 3.48 19.45
N ILE A 222 2.07 3.61 18.41
CA ILE A 222 0.67 4.06 18.52
C ILE A 222 -0.13 3.05 19.35
N GLU A 223 -0.04 1.75 19.05
CA GLU A 223 -0.74 0.71 19.81
C GLU A 223 -0.29 0.67 21.27
N ALA A 224 1.02 0.77 21.54
CA ALA A 224 1.54 0.75 22.89
C ALA A 224 1.07 1.93 23.74
N VAL A 225 0.92 3.13 23.15
CA VAL A 225 0.56 4.35 23.88
C VAL A 225 -0.96 4.54 23.94
N PHE A 226 -1.68 4.34 22.84
CA PHE A 226 -3.13 4.57 22.79
C PHE A 226 -3.94 3.32 23.17
N GLY A 227 -3.43 2.12 22.88
CA GLY A 227 -4.14 0.86 23.13
C GLY A 227 -4.02 0.34 24.56
N ALA A 228 -2.94 0.68 25.28
CA ALA A 228 -2.70 0.19 26.64
C ALA A 228 -3.43 0.99 27.74
N VAL A 229 -4.16 2.05 27.38
CA VAL A 229 -4.73 3.00 28.33
C VAL A 229 -6.23 2.76 28.51
N GLU A 230 -6.68 2.71 29.76
CA GLU A 230 -8.10 2.55 30.11
C GLU A 230 -8.67 3.79 30.81
N GLY A 231 -10.01 3.92 30.77
CA GLY A 231 -10.74 4.94 31.52
C GLY A 231 -10.64 6.34 30.91
N SER A 232 -10.41 7.36 31.75
CA SER A 232 -10.52 8.78 31.35
C SER A 232 -9.41 9.28 30.43
N ARG A 233 -8.35 8.49 30.22
CA ARG A 233 -7.25 8.82 29.31
C ARG A 233 -7.34 8.09 27.96
N TYR A 234 -8.33 7.22 27.78
CA TYR A 234 -8.51 6.49 26.53
C TYR A 234 -9.02 7.41 25.42
N ILE A 235 -8.31 7.45 24.30
CA ILE A 235 -8.71 8.16 23.09
C ILE A 235 -8.93 7.11 21.98
N PRO A 236 -10.15 6.99 21.41
CA PRO A 236 -10.39 6.12 20.27
C PRO A 236 -9.49 6.51 19.09
N PHE A 237 -8.87 5.51 18.46
CA PHE A 237 -8.00 5.71 17.30
C PHE A 237 -8.17 4.59 16.28
N SER A 238 -7.85 4.90 15.02
CA SER A 238 -7.75 3.94 13.93
C SER A 238 -6.52 4.27 13.11
N ILE A 239 -5.72 3.26 12.79
CA ILE A 239 -4.53 3.44 11.95
C ILE A 239 -4.89 3.01 10.53
N SER A 240 -4.84 3.95 9.60
CA SER A 240 -5.03 3.72 8.16
C SER A 240 -3.69 3.49 7.45
N ASP A 241 -3.74 3.05 6.20
CA ASP A 241 -2.58 2.92 5.30
C ASP A 241 -1.50 1.90 5.72
N GLN A 242 -1.86 0.91 6.56
CA GLN A 242 -0.97 -0.20 6.85
C GLN A 242 -1.07 -1.32 5.80
N SER A 243 0.08 -1.85 5.38
CA SER A 243 0.12 -3.02 4.51
C SER A 243 -0.47 -4.25 5.22
N LEU A 244 -1.28 -5.03 4.49
CA LEU A 244 -1.77 -6.33 4.95
C LEU A 244 -0.63 -7.31 5.25
N LEU A 245 0.53 -7.13 4.61
CA LEU A 245 1.73 -7.94 4.88
C LEU A 245 2.26 -7.72 6.30
N VAL A 246 2.08 -6.53 6.87
CA VAL A 246 2.61 -6.21 8.22
C VAL A 246 1.57 -6.54 9.28
N THR A 247 0.30 -6.25 9.00
CA THR A 247 -0.79 -6.37 9.98
C THR A 247 -1.34 -7.79 10.12
N SER A 248 -1.39 -8.56 9.04
CA SER A 248 -2.08 -9.85 9.04
C SER A 248 -1.12 -11.03 9.20
N ALA A 249 -1.23 -11.72 10.34
CA ALA A 249 -0.52 -12.98 10.58
C ALA A 249 -0.92 -14.08 9.58
N LEU A 250 -2.18 -14.07 9.12
CA LEU A 250 -2.70 -15.02 8.13
C LEU A 250 -1.99 -14.83 6.79
N VAL A 251 -1.86 -13.58 6.33
CA VAL A 251 -1.17 -13.27 5.07
C VAL A 251 0.29 -13.71 5.14
N ASN A 252 0.99 -13.43 6.24
CA ASN A 252 2.37 -13.89 6.43
C ASN A 252 2.48 -15.41 6.41
N THR A 253 1.56 -16.11 7.08
CA THR A 253 1.49 -17.58 7.09
C THR A 253 1.27 -18.14 5.68
N PHE A 254 0.41 -17.51 4.90
CA PHE A 254 0.19 -17.88 3.50
C PHE A 254 1.47 -17.72 2.67
N PHE A 255 2.21 -16.61 2.81
CA PHE A 255 3.48 -16.44 2.12
C PHE A 255 4.50 -17.51 2.53
N SER A 256 4.61 -17.80 3.84
CA SER A 256 5.46 -18.90 4.32
C SER A 256 5.08 -20.23 3.67
N LEU A 257 3.78 -20.58 3.62
CA LEU A 257 3.28 -21.81 2.98
C LEU A 257 3.71 -21.91 1.51
N ILE A 258 3.48 -20.86 0.71
CA ILE A 258 3.80 -20.93 -0.71
C ILE A 258 5.30 -20.90 -0.98
N THR A 259 6.13 -20.46 -0.03
CA THR A 259 7.60 -20.52 -0.16
C THR A 259 8.20 -21.85 0.28
N LEU A 260 7.44 -22.71 0.97
CA LEU A 260 7.94 -24.01 1.42
C LEU A 260 8.43 -24.92 0.29
N HIS A 261 7.89 -24.80 -0.92
CA HIS A 261 8.31 -25.62 -2.06
C HIS A 261 9.79 -25.43 -2.43
N ASP A 262 10.35 -24.23 -2.18
CA ASP A 262 11.76 -23.90 -2.39
C ASP A 262 12.63 -24.14 -1.14
N SER A 263 12.00 -24.41 0.02
CA SER A 263 12.67 -24.64 1.30
C SER A 263 13.22 -26.06 1.41
N ARG A 264 14.02 -26.29 2.47
CA ARG A 264 14.44 -27.65 2.85
C ARG A 264 13.43 -28.35 3.75
N LEU A 265 12.26 -27.75 4.00
CA LEU A 265 11.27 -28.21 4.96
C LEU A 265 11.91 -28.40 6.34
N GLU A 266 12.54 -27.35 6.86
CA GLU A 266 13.16 -27.42 8.19
C GLU A 266 12.10 -27.60 9.28
N ALA A 267 12.49 -28.21 10.40
CA ALA A 267 11.55 -28.53 11.48
C ALA A 267 10.83 -27.29 12.04
N ASN A 268 11.57 -26.20 12.23
CA ASN A 268 11.05 -24.91 12.67
C ASN A 268 10.07 -24.30 11.67
N GLU A 269 10.35 -24.33 10.36
CA GLU A 269 9.46 -23.76 9.35
C GLU A 269 8.07 -24.42 9.37
N ILE A 270 8.02 -25.74 9.57
CA ILE A 270 6.75 -26.48 9.66
C ILE A 270 6.05 -26.22 11.00
N ILE A 271 6.81 -26.09 12.10
CA ILE A 271 6.27 -25.76 13.43
C ILE A 271 5.66 -24.36 13.41
N ASP A 272 6.35 -23.35 12.86
CA ASP A 272 5.89 -21.97 12.78
C ASP A 272 4.56 -21.86 12.02
N LEU A 273 4.35 -22.73 11.02
CA LEU A 273 3.07 -22.81 10.29
C LEU A 273 1.95 -23.45 11.11
N LEU A 274 2.26 -24.50 11.90
CA LEU A 274 1.30 -25.12 12.80
C LEU A 274 0.89 -24.20 13.96
N ASP A 275 1.78 -23.31 14.39
CA ASP A 275 1.48 -22.34 15.46
C ASP A 275 0.34 -21.39 15.09
N HIS A 276 0.09 -21.13 13.80
CA HIS A 276 -1.00 -20.27 13.37
C HIS A 276 -2.38 -20.96 13.53
N SER A 277 -3.32 -20.31 14.24
CA SER A 277 -4.63 -20.90 14.58
C SER A 277 -5.45 -21.36 13.38
N ALA A 278 -5.51 -20.52 12.35
CA ALA A 278 -6.22 -20.86 11.12
C ALA A 278 -5.67 -22.12 10.41
N VAL A 279 -4.40 -22.48 10.65
CA VAL A 279 -3.78 -23.67 10.07
C VAL A 279 -4.05 -24.89 10.93
N HIS A 280 -3.71 -24.90 12.22
CA HIS A 280 -3.92 -26.12 13.03
C HIS A 280 -5.40 -26.49 13.17
N HIS A 281 -6.31 -25.53 13.27
CA HIS A 281 -7.75 -25.80 13.26
C HIS A 281 -8.21 -26.44 11.93
N ARG A 282 -7.63 -26.06 10.79
CA ARG A 282 -7.97 -26.65 9.48
C ARG A 282 -7.71 -28.16 9.44
N PHE A 283 -6.67 -28.61 10.15
CA PHE A 283 -6.29 -30.02 10.21
C PHE A 283 -6.88 -30.76 11.42
N GLY A 284 -7.80 -30.12 12.17
CA GLY A 284 -8.46 -30.72 13.33
C GLY A 284 -7.54 -30.87 14.55
N LEU A 285 -6.53 -30.03 14.64
CA LEU A 285 -5.61 -29.94 15.77
C LEU A 285 -6.03 -28.80 16.68
N ASP A 286 -6.08 -29.03 17.99
CA ASP A 286 -6.29 -27.97 18.98
C ASP A 286 -4.95 -27.44 19.49
N HIS A 287 -4.93 -26.23 20.05
CA HIS A 287 -3.71 -25.63 20.60
C HIS A 287 -3.03 -26.52 21.67
N SER A 288 -3.81 -27.27 22.46
CA SER A 288 -3.25 -28.20 23.46
C SER A 288 -2.46 -29.36 22.83
N ASP A 289 -2.83 -29.75 21.61
CA ASP A 289 -2.23 -30.90 20.93
C ASP A 289 -0.84 -30.57 20.36
N LEU A 290 -0.58 -29.29 20.05
CA LEU A 290 0.69 -28.83 19.49
C LEU A 290 1.88 -29.18 20.39
N SER A 291 1.70 -29.11 21.72
CA SER A 291 2.73 -29.49 22.69
C SER A 291 3.21 -30.94 22.50
N GLN A 292 2.30 -31.86 22.19
CA GLN A 292 2.60 -33.27 21.96
C GLN A 292 3.27 -33.46 20.59
N VAL A 293 2.83 -32.73 19.56
CA VAL A 293 3.44 -32.73 18.23
C VAL A 293 4.90 -32.26 18.30
N TYR A 294 5.18 -31.18 19.05
CA TYR A 294 6.54 -30.67 19.23
C TYR A 294 7.43 -31.66 19.96
N GLN A 295 6.89 -32.34 20.97
CA GLN A 295 7.61 -33.41 21.64
C GLN A 295 7.96 -34.55 20.67
N TRP A 296 7.04 -34.98 19.80
CA TRP A 296 7.32 -36.02 18.81
C TRP A 296 8.39 -35.60 17.81
N ILE A 297 8.28 -34.39 17.26
CA ILE A 297 9.27 -33.86 16.31
C ILE A 297 10.67 -33.84 16.95
N SER A 298 10.75 -33.39 18.22
CA SER A 298 12.00 -33.34 18.99
C SER A 298 12.57 -34.73 19.29
N ASP A 299 11.75 -35.64 19.82
CA ASP A 299 12.19 -36.98 20.25
C ASP A 299 12.58 -37.88 19.07
N ILE A 300 11.86 -37.77 17.95
CA ILE A 300 12.17 -38.50 16.72
C ILE A 300 13.44 -37.94 16.08
N GLY A 301 13.75 -36.67 16.31
CA GLY A 301 14.95 -35.99 15.84
C GLY A 301 14.85 -35.53 14.38
N VAL A 302 13.65 -35.18 13.93
CA VAL A 302 13.44 -34.60 12.58
C VAL A 302 14.24 -33.31 12.47
N SER A 303 14.86 -33.07 11.31
CA SER A 303 15.65 -31.86 11.13
C SER A 303 15.38 -31.17 9.80
N TRP A 304 15.19 -31.93 8.72
CA TRP A 304 14.89 -31.37 7.40
C TRP A 304 14.41 -32.46 6.43
N GLY A 305 13.93 -32.04 5.26
CA GLY A 305 13.83 -32.86 4.06
C GLY A 305 12.64 -33.80 4.02
N LEU A 306 12.04 -33.90 2.83
CA LEU A 306 10.87 -34.74 2.57
C LEU A 306 11.23 -36.23 2.66
N ASP A 307 12.22 -36.68 1.89
CA ASP A 307 12.63 -38.09 1.80
C ASP A 307 14.11 -38.26 1.39
N ASP A 308 14.67 -39.44 1.65
CA ASP A 308 16.07 -39.81 1.33
C ASP A 308 16.39 -39.76 -0.18
N THR A 309 15.37 -39.86 -1.04
CA THR A 309 15.50 -39.72 -2.50
C THR A 309 15.92 -38.31 -2.94
N GLY A 310 15.51 -37.27 -2.20
CA GLY A 310 15.97 -35.89 -2.42
C GLY A 310 17.43 -35.68 -2.01
N LEU A 311 17.88 -36.37 -0.94
CA LEU A 311 19.25 -36.30 -0.43
C LEU A 311 20.28 -36.95 -1.36
N MET A 312 19.89 -37.97 -2.14
CA MET A 312 20.75 -38.59 -3.15
C MET A 312 21.13 -37.62 -4.30
N SER A 313 20.30 -36.61 -4.56
CA SER A 313 20.62 -35.56 -5.54
C SER A 313 21.60 -34.50 -5.01
N MET A 314 21.87 -34.53 -3.69
CA MET A 314 22.67 -33.54 -2.96
C MET A 314 23.95 -34.15 -2.34
N ASP A 315 24.42 -35.30 -2.81
CA ASP A 315 25.65 -35.99 -2.36
C ASP A 315 25.70 -36.34 -0.85
N PHE A 316 24.55 -36.52 -0.19
CA PHE A 316 24.50 -36.97 1.21
C PHE A 316 24.47 -38.51 1.35
N PRO A 317 25.00 -39.08 2.45
CA PRO A 317 24.92 -40.52 2.69
C PRO A 317 23.45 -40.96 2.80
N ALA A 318 23.04 -41.92 1.97
CA ALA A 318 21.71 -42.52 2.03
C ALA A 318 21.47 -43.21 3.39
N GLY A 319 20.29 -43.01 3.98
CA GLY A 319 19.90 -43.55 5.29
C GLY A 319 19.76 -42.48 6.37
N SER A 320 19.29 -41.28 6.03
CA SER A 320 19.18 -40.20 7.00
C SER A 320 17.92 -40.41 7.86
N VAL A 321 18.13 -40.78 9.12
CA VAL A 321 17.05 -41.09 10.09
C VAL A 321 16.22 -39.84 10.48
N ARG A 322 16.46 -38.68 9.85
CA ARG A 322 16.01 -37.34 10.29
C ARG A 322 15.07 -36.63 9.30
N THR A 323 14.54 -37.34 8.30
CA THR A 323 13.54 -36.82 7.33
C THR A 323 12.12 -36.89 7.87
N TRP A 324 11.22 -36.09 7.28
CA TRP A 324 9.81 -36.11 7.64
C TRP A 324 9.11 -37.43 7.31
N ARG A 325 9.41 -38.05 6.15
CA ARG A 325 8.85 -39.37 5.81
C ARG A 325 9.25 -40.45 6.82
N SER A 326 10.52 -40.46 7.25
CA SER A 326 11.00 -41.33 8.33
C SER A 326 10.25 -41.08 9.64
N ALA A 327 9.96 -39.82 9.97
CA ALA A 327 9.20 -39.45 11.16
C ALA A 327 7.78 -40.00 11.15
N ILE A 328 7.07 -39.81 10.04
CA ILE A 328 5.71 -40.31 9.82
C ILE A 328 5.69 -41.84 9.94
N GLU A 329 6.62 -42.54 9.27
CA GLU A 329 6.70 -43.99 9.36
C GLU A 329 6.92 -44.47 10.79
N ARG A 330 7.76 -43.79 11.58
CA ARG A 330 8.01 -44.16 12.98
C ARG A 330 6.79 -43.93 13.87
N LEU A 331 6.04 -42.84 13.66
CA LEU A 331 4.78 -42.57 14.36
C LEU A 331 3.68 -43.58 13.99
N LEU A 332 3.52 -43.89 12.69
CA LEU A 332 2.56 -44.87 12.22
C LEU A 332 2.89 -46.30 12.69
N LEU A 333 4.18 -46.67 12.71
CA LEU A 333 4.63 -47.93 13.32
C LEU A 333 4.33 -47.97 14.82
N GLY A 334 4.48 -46.83 15.50
CA GLY A 334 4.09 -46.65 16.90
C GLY A 334 2.61 -46.91 17.19
N HIS A 335 1.75 -46.60 16.22
CA HIS A 335 0.33 -46.90 16.29
C HIS A 335 0.03 -48.38 15.99
N ALA A 336 0.71 -48.97 15.01
CA ALA A 336 0.43 -50.32 14.54
C ALA A 336 1.05 -51.43 15.40
N LEU A 337 2.17 -51.14 16.08
CA LEU A 337 2.95 -52.11 16.86
C LEU A 337 2.91 -51.79 18.35
N PRO A 338 2.90 -52.80 19.24
CA PRO A 338 3.04 -52.58 20.67
C PRO A 338 4.40 -51.95 20.99
N ALA A 339 4.45 -51.07 21.98
CA ALA A 339 5.68 -50.42 22.45
C ALA A 339 6.71 -51.47 22.91
N GLN A 340 7.64 -51.81 22.01
CA GLN A 340 8.76 -52.72 22.24
C GLN A 340 9.98 -52.15 21.52
N ASP A 341 11.16 -52.30 22.13
CA ASP A 341 12.44 -51.87 21.54
C ASP A 341 12.92 -52.83 20.44
N GLN A 342 12.06 -53.10 19.46
CA GLN A 342 12.36 -53.98 18.32
C GLN A 342 12.31 -53.19 17.01
N PHE A 343 13.32 -53.40 16.19
CA PHE A 343 13.34 -52.86 14.84
C PHE A 343 12.33 -53.61 13.96
N PHE A 344 11.47 -52.87 13.28
CA PHE A 344 10.63 -53.37 12.21
C PHE A 344 11.15 -52.84 10.88
N MET A 345 11.56 -53.74 9.98
CA MET A 345 12.17 -53.39 8.68
C MET A 345 13.31 -52.36 8.79
N GLY A 346 14.14 -52.46 9.84
CA GLY A 346 15.27 -51.55 10.06
C GLY A 346 14.89 -50.19 10.67
N ARG A 347 13.64 -49.98 11.09
CA ARG A 347 13.15 -48.76 11.73
C ARG A 347 12.59 -49.04 13.13
N LEU A 348 12.75 -48.08 14.03
CA LEU A 348 12.25 -48.17 15.40
C LEU A 348 10.94 -47.39 15.53
N ALA A 349 9.89 -48.08 15.97
CA ALA A 349 8.59 -47.48 16.26
C ALA A 349 8.70 -46.43 17.39
N TYR A 350 7.98 -45.32 17.28
CA TYR A 350 7.88 -44.35 18.37
C TYR A 350 6.76 -44.80 19.34
N PRO A 351 7.00 -44.95 20.65
CA PRO A 351 6.00 -45.47 21.56
C PRO A 351 4.86 -44.45 21.76
N LEU A 352 3.63 -44.82 21.36
CA LEU A 352 2.42 -44.06 21.67
C LEU A 352 1.78 -44.63 22.94
N HIS A 353 1.29 -43.75 23.82
CA HIS A 353 0.82 -44.10 25.14
C HIS A 353 -0.71 -44.17 25.25
N ASP A 354 -1.45 -43.45 24.40
CA ASP A 354 -2.91 -43.46 24.42
C ASP A 354 -3.57 -43.49 23.02
N THR A 355 -4.90 -43.62 23.00
CA THR A 355 -5.70 -43.61 21.77
C THR A 355 -5.89 -42.20 21.18
N ASN A 356 -5.77 -41.15 21.98
CA ASN A 356 -5.88 -39.76 21.51
C ASN A 356 -4.67 -39.38 20.63
N GLN A 357 -3.47 -39.78 21.05
CA GLN A 357 -2.22 -39.70 20.30
C GLN A 357 -2.33 -40.40 18.95
N SER A 358 -3.06 -41.52 18.86
CA SER A 358 -3.28 -42.19 17.58
C SER A 358 -4.10 -41.33 16.59
N ARG A 359 -5.13 -40.63 17.08
CA ARG A 359 -5.89 -39.67 16.27
C ARG A 359 -5.01 -38.49 15.86
N LEU A 360 -4.24 -37.97 16.80
CA LEU A 360 -3.34 -36.84 16.59
C LEU A 360 -2.26 -37.14 15.55
N VAL A 361 -1.72 -38.37 15.52
CA VAL A 361 -0.82 -38.84 14.44
C VAL A 361 -1.52 -38.75 13.08
N GLY A 362 -2.79 -39.13 12.97
CA GLY A 362 -3.57 -39.00 11.73
C GLY A 362 -3.64 -37.55 11.24
N HIS A 363 -4.05 -36.63 12.12
CA HIS A 363 -4.12 -35.20 11.80
C HIS A 363 -2.77 -34.61 11.37
N LEU A 364 -1.69 -34.97 12.08
CA LEU A 364 -0.33 -34.54 11.73
C LEU A 364 0.10 -35.11 10.37
N VAL A 365 -0.22 -36.36 10.07
CA VAL A 365 0.09 -36.98 8.78
C VAL A 365 -0.67 -36.30 7.65
N ASP A 366 -1.96 -36.02 7.81
CA ASP A 366 -2.76 -35.30 6.82
C ASP A 366 -2.18 -33.90 6.53
N PHE A 367 -1.73 -33.19 7.57
CA PHE A 367 -1.05 -31.91 7.44
C PHE A 367 0.29 -32.02 6.69
N LEU A 368 1.15 -32.96 7.08
CA LEU A 368 2.45 -33.13 6.44
C LEU A 368 2.32 -33.58 4.98
N GLU A 369 1.37 -34.47 4.67
CA GLU A 369 1.08 -34.86 3.28
C GLU A 369 0.55 -33.69 2.46
N ALA A 370 -0.29 -32.82 3.04
CA ALA A 370 -0.69 -31.59 2.39
C ALA A 370 0.52 -30.71 2.05
N ILE A 371 1.45 -30.50 2.99
CA ILE A 371 2.69 -29.75 2.76
C ILE A 371 3.52 -30.38 1.65
N PHE A 372 3.72 -31.70 1.68
CA PHE A 372 4.51 -32.40 0.67
C PHE A 372 3.93 -32.25 -0.72
N ASN A 373 2.60 -32.16 -0.82
CA ASN A 373 1.94 -31.92 -2.10
C ASN A 373 2.29 -30.54 -2.67
N LEU A 374 2.63 -29.52 -1.87
CA LEU A 374 3.00 -28.18 -2.35
C LEU A 374 4.24 -28.16 -3.27
N GLN A 375 4.99 -29.25 -3.38
CA GLN A 375 6.07 -29.40 -4.38
C GLN A 375 5.59 -29.19 -5.83
N HIS A 376 4.28 -29.31 -6.10
CA HIS A 376 3.72 -28.96 -7.41
C HIS A 376 3.83 -27.46 -7.74
N LEU A 377 4.08 -26.59 -6.76
CA LEU A 377 4.27 -25.16 -6.94
C LEU A 377 5.59 -24.82 -7.66
N SER A 378 6.53 -25.75 -7.78
CA SER A 378 7.74 -25.55 -8.61
C SER A 378 7.44 -25.57 -10.12
N ARG A 379 6.24 -25.98 -10.54
CA ARG A 379 5.86 -26.01 -11.96
C ARG A 379 5.36 -24.64 -12.40
N ALA A 380 5.95 -24.10 -13.45
CA ALA A 380 5.49 -22.88 -14.08
C ALA A 380 4.01 -23.00 -14.51
N ARG A 381 3.26 -21.91 -14.36
CA ARG A 381 1.83 -21.82 -14.72
C ARG A 381 1.54 -20.45 -15.33
N THR A 382 0.41 -20.35 -16.01
CA THR A 382 -0.15 -19.05 -16.44
C THR A 382 -0.70 -18.28 -15.23
N ALA A 383 -0.90 -16.97 -15.38
CA ALA A 383 -1.39 -16.13 -14.29
C ALA A 383 -2.76 -16.55 -13.74
N THR A 384 -3.69 -16.95 -14.62
CA THR A 384 -5.01 -17.45 -14.23
C THR A 384 -4.93 -18.79 -13.49
N ALA A 385 -4.03 -19.68 -13.93
CA ALA A 385 -3.78 -20.94 -13.25
C ALA A 385 -3.09 -20.72 -11.89
N TRP A 386 -2.20 -19.74 -11.75
CA TRP A 386 -1.64 -19.33 -10.47
C TRP A 386 -2.72 -18.82 -9.52
N GLY A 387 -3.57 -17.91 -9.97
CA GLY A 387 -4.67 -17.40 -9.15
C GLY A 387 -5.58 -18.53 -8.62
N ALA A 388 -5.92 -19.50 -9.46
CA ALA A 388 -6.70 -20.67 -9.06
C ALA A 388 -5.94 -21.59 -8.10
N GLU A 389 -4.65 -21.85 -8.34
CA GLU A 389 -3.84 -22.72 -7.48
C GLU A 389 -3.65 -22.13 -6.08
N LEU A 390 -3.33 -20.84 -5.99
CA LEU A 390 -3.13 -20.17 -4.71
C LEU A 390 -4.42 -20.11 -3.88
N ASN A 391 -5.57 -19.94 -4.54
CA ASN A 391 -6.87 -20.07 -3.87
C ASN A 391 -7.13 -21.49 -3.35
N ARG A 392 -6.72 -22.54 -4.08
CA ARG A 392 -6.80 -23.92 -3.58
C ARG A 392 -5.88 -24.17 -2.40
N VAL A 393 -4.67 -23.58 -2.41
CA VAL A 393 -3.76 -23.66 -1.26
C VAL A 393 -4.41 -23.01 -0.04
N LEU A 394 -5.01 -21.83 -0.18
CA LEU A 394 -5.78 -21.21 0.90
C LEU A 394 -6.90 -22.13 1.40
N ASP A 395 -7.71 -22.67 0.50
CA ASP A 395 -8.80 -23.59 0.87
C ASP A 395 -8.30 -24.87 1.55
N GLN A 396 -7.11 -25.34 1.20
CA GLN A 396 -6.55 -26.56 1.77
C GLN A 396 -6.00 -26.34 3.18
N PHE A 397 -5.30 -25.22 3.40
CA PHE A 397 -4.50 -25.00 4.62
C PHE A 397 -5.12 -24.06 5.63
N VAL A 398 -6.08 -23.22 5.25
CA VAL A 398 -6.57 -22.13 6.10
C VAL A 398 -8.06 -22.31 6.39
N SER A 399 -8.40 -22.30 7.67
CA SER A 399 -9.77 -22.17 8.17
C SER A 399 -9.82 -20.93 9.06
N PRO A 400 -10.23 -19.76 8.54
CA PRO A 400 -10.17 -18.52 9.32
C PRO A 400 -11.16 -18.54 10.49
N GLU A 401 -10.80 -17.83 11.56
CA GLU A 401 -11.75 -17.43 12.62
C GLU A 401 -12.46 -16.12 12.21
N ASP A 402 -13.57 -15.77 12.86
CA ASP A 402 -14.40 -14.58 12.52
C ASP A 402 -13.59 -13.28 12.33
N LYS A 403 -12.51 -13.08 13.09
CA LYS A 403 -11.65 -11.88 13.00
C LYS A 403 -10.71 -11.86 11.80
N GLN A 404 -10.48 -13.00 11.15
CA GLN A 404 -9.52 -13.19 10.05
C GLN A 404 -10.21 -13.32 8.69
N GLU A 405 -11.55 -13.41 8.65
CA GLU A 405 -12.29 -13.54 7.39
C GLU A 405 -12.06 -12.34 6.45
N ASP A 406 -12.04 -11.12 6.99
CA ASP A 406 -11.80 -9.91 6.21
C ASP A 406 -10.41 -9.91 5.56
N ASP A 407 -9.38 -10.30 6.31
CA ASP A 407 -8.00 -10.42 5.81
C ASP A 407 -7.89 -11.48 4.72
N LEU A 408 -8.56 -12.62 4.90
CA LEU A 408 -8.60 -13.67 3.89
C LEU A 408 -9.28 -13.19 2.60
N ASN A 409 -10.41 -12.48 2.71
CA ASN A 409 -11.11 -11.92 1.56
C ASN A 409 -10.24 -10.94 0.79
N ARG A 410 -9.57 -10.02 1.50
CA ARG A 410 -8.62 -9.07 0.88
C ARG A 410 -7.45 -9.77 0.19
N LEU A 411 -6.92 -10.86 0.77
CA LEU A 411 -5.88 -11.66 0.15
C LEU A 411 -6.38 -12.33 -1.14
N ARG A 412 -7.61 -12.87 -1.15
CA ARG A 412 -8.21 -13.48 -2.35
C ARG A 412 -8.44 -12.44 -3.45
N GLU A 413 -8.95 -11.28 -3.10
CA GLU A 413 -9.12 -10.15 -4.02
C GLU A 413 -7.78 -9.73 -4.63
N ALA A 414 -6.71 -9.67 -3.84
CA ALA A 414 -5.38 -9.35 -4.33
C ALA A 414 -4.85 -10.43 -5.31
N ILE A 415 -5.02 -11.73 -4.98
CA ILE A 415 -4.65 -12.84 -5.87
C ILE A 415 -5.41 -12.76 -7.21
N GLU A 416 -6.71 -12.50 -7.16
CA GLU A 416 -7.55 -12.35 -8.35
C GLU A 416 -7.13 -11.14 -9.18
N ALA A 417 -6.90 -9.99 -8.53
CA ALA A 417 -6.45 -8.77 -9.20
C ALA A 417 -5.14 -8.98 -9.95
N THR A 418 -4.15 -9.63 -9.33
CA THR A 418 -2.86 -9.97 -9.96
C THR A 418 -3.05 -10.89 -11.17
N ALA A 419 -3.92 -11.90 -11.07
CA ALA A 419 -4.21 -12.80 -12.18
C ALA A 419 -4.91 -12.08 -13.36
N ILE A 420 -5.85 -11.19 -13.05
CA ILE A 420 -6.56 -10.37 -14.04
C ILE A 420 -5.62 -9.38 -14.73
N GLU A 421 -4.68 -8.77 -14.01
CA GLU A 421 -3.72 -7.81 -14.57
C GLU A 421 -2.87 -8.42 -15.69
N ALA A 422 -2.32 -9.61 -15.45
CA ALA A 422 -1.56 -10.34 -16.46
C ALA A 422 -2.41 -10.70 -17.69
N THR A 423 -3.69 -11.05 -17.47
CA THR A 423 -4.64 -11.34 -18.55
C THR A 423 -4.97 -10.08 -19.36
N LYS A 424 -5.16 -8.94 -18.69
CA LYS A 424 -5.37 -7.63 -19.35
C LYS A 424 -4.18 -7.20 -20.20
N ALA A 425 -2.96 -7.56 -19.78
CA ALA A 425 -1.75 -7.34 -20.55
C ALA A 425 -1.58 -8.31 -21.74
N GLY A 426 -2.45 -9.30 -21.89
CA GLY A 426 -2.34 -10.34 -22.93
C GLY A 426 -1.16 -11.28 -22.71
N TYR A 427 -0.72 -11.44 -21.46
CA TYR A 427 0.41 -12.31 -21.13
C TYR A 427 -0.08 -13.73 -20.80
N ASP A 428 -0.07 -14.60 -21.81
CA ASP A 428 -0.56 -15.99 -21.71
C ASP A 428 0.56 -17.04 -21.51
N ARG A 429 1.80 -16.61 -21.26
CA ARG A 429 2.92 -17.53 -21.06
C ARG A 429 2.96 -18.03 -19.62
N GLU A 430 3.54 -19.22 -19.45
CA GLU A 430 3.82 -19.78 -18.14
C GLU A 430 5.05 -19.10 -17.50
N PHE A 431 4.98 -18.89 -16.20
CA PHE A 431 6.07 -18.32 -15.40
C PHE A 431 6.09 -18.93 -14.01
N ASP A 432 7.23 -18.78 -13.33
CA ASP A 432 7.47 -19.33 -12.00
C ASP A 432 6.68 -18.57 -10.92
N LEU A 433 6.39 -19.25 -9.82
CA LEU A 433 5.65 -18.67 -8.69
C LEU A 433 6.29 -17.40 -8.15
N SER A 434 7.63 -17.30 -8.19
CA SER A 434 8.39 -16.14 -7.70
C SER A 434 7.95 -14.81 -8.33
N VAL A 435 7.59 -14.81 -9.60
CA VAL A 435 7.10 -13.61 -10.31
C VAL A 435 5.69 -13.25 -9.87
N PHE A 436 4.80 -14.25 -9.73
CA PHE A 436 3.44 -14.02 -9.21
C PHE A 436 3.49 -13.47 -7.77
N ARG A 437 4.33 -14.08 -6.93
CA ARG A 437 4.54 -13.70 -5.53
C ARG A 437 4.99 -12.26 -5.41
N LEU A 438 5.99 -11.84 -6.19
CA LEU A 438 6.48 -10.46 -6.19
C LEU A 438 5.37 -9.46 -6.56
N SER A 439 4.57 -9.78 -7.58
CA SER A 439 3.45 -8.93 -8.00
C SER A 439 2.36 -8.85 -6.93
N LEU A 440 2.06 -9.98 -6.27
CA LEU A 440 1.09 -10.04 -5.18
C LEU A 440 1.56 -9.23 -3.95
N GLU A 441 2.83 -9.34 -3.57
CA GLU A 441 3.42 -8.53 -2.49
C GLU A 441 3.32 -7.03 -2.79
N GLN A 442 3.55 -6.62 -4.04
CA GLN A 442 3.38 -5.22 -4.47
C GLN A 442 1.92 -4.78 -4.41
N GLN A 443 0.99 -5.62 -4.85
CA GLN A 443 -0.44 -5.34 -4.80
C GLN A 443 -0.91 -5.11 -3.37
N LEU A 444 -0.52 -6.00 -2.44
CA LEU A 444 -0.89 -5.91 -1.02
C LEU A 444 -0.29 -4.67 -0.33
N LYS A 445 0.88 -4.18 -0.78
CA LYS A 445 1.45 -2.91 -0.32
C LYS A 445 0.71 -1.70 -0.88
N GLN A 446 0.23 -1.76 -2.12
CA GLN A 446 -0.46 -0.65 -2.77
C GLN A 446 -1.92 -0.52 -2.33
N SER A 447 -2.61 -1.62 -2.03
CA SER A 447 -3.99 -1.59 -1.50
C SER A 447 -4.12 -0.80 -0.19
N ALA A 448 -3.03 -0.62 0.55
CA ALA A 448 -2.98 0.23 1.73
C ALA A 448 -3.11 1.73 1.39
N SER A 449 -2.68 2.18 0.22
CA SER A 449 -2.65 3.62 -0.14
C SER A 449 -3.91 4.12 -0.87
N SER A 450 -5.00 3.34 -0.86
CA SER A 450 -6.29 3.81 -1.37
C SER A 450 -7.01 4.61 -0.29
N PRO A 451 -7.35 5.90 -0.51
CA PRO A 451 -8.02 6.70 0.49
C PRO A 451 -9.42 6.12 0.71
N LEU A 452 -9.60 5.48 1.87
CA LEU A 452 -10.93 5.18 2.40
C LEU A 452 -11.62 6.52 2.65
N LEU A 453 -12.53 6.89 1.76
CA LEU A 453 -13.58 7.85 2.12
C LEU A 453 -14.30 7.26 3.34
N PRO A 454 -14.49 8.04 4.42
CA PRO A 454 -15.30 7.56 5.54
C PRO A 454 -16.69 7.20 5.02
N ALA A 455 -17.15 6.00 5.35
CA ALA A 455 -18.54 5.63 5.18
C ALA A 455 -19.38 6.58 6.07
N GLU A 456 -20.27 7.35 5.43
CA GLU A 456 -21.32 8.12 6.12
C GLU A 456 -22.30 7.21 6.88
#